data_AF-A0A3B4GCZ2-F1
#
_entry.id   AF-A0A3B4GCZ2-F1
#
_cell.length_a   1.000
_cell.length_b   1.000
_cell.length_c   1.000
_cell.angle_alpha   90.00
_cell.angle_beta   90.00
_cell.angle_gamma   90.00
#
_symmetry.space_group_name_H-M   'P 1'
#
loop_
_entity.id
_entity.type
_entity.pdbx_description
1 polymer ?
#
loop_
_entity_poly.entity_id
_entity_poly.type
_entity_poly.pdbx_seq_one_letter_code
_entity_poly.pdbx_strand_id
1 'polypeptide(L)'
;MNPTIFAVQLNVSCNYLNVLRVPIISTKKCNSSCMYNGEITARMLCAGYTEGKVDACQGDSGGPLVCQDDSVWRLVGVVSWGTGCAEPNHPGVYTKVAKFLGWIYEMIEVNSIFKFYSGQ
;
A
#
# COMPACT_ATOMS: atom_id res chain seq x y z
N MET A 1 -6.13 12.39 15.96
CA MET A 1 -7.15 11.48 15.38
C MET A 1 -6.41 10.38 14.63
N ASN A 2 -6.84 9.12 14.70
CA ASN A 2 -6.21 8.04 13.91
C ASN A 2 -6.77 8.14 12.48
N PRO A 3 -5.98 8.54 11.47
CA PRO A 3 -6.49 8.71 10.12
C PRO A 3 -7.02 7.36 9.62
N THR A 4 -8.21 7.38 9.02
CA THR A 4 -8.78 6.18 8.41
C THR A 4 -8.00 5.87 7.13
N ILE A 5 -7.61 4.61 6.97
CA ILE A 5 -6.81 4.15 5.83
C ILE A 5 -7.62 3.21 4.95
N PHE A 6 -7.49 3.42 3.66
CA PHE A 6 -8.29 2.76 2.64
C PHE A 6 -7.40 2.15 1.57
N ALA A 7 -7.58 0.86 1.30
CA ALA A 7 -7.00 0.17 0.17
C ALA A 7 -8.06 0.02 -0.91
N VAL A 8 -7.65 0.10 -2.17
CA VAL A 8 -8.54 -0.16 -3.30
C VAL A 8 -8.39 -1.62 -3.72
N GLN A 9 -9.52 -2.30 -3.94
CA GLN A 9 -9.57 -3.69 -4.35
C GLN A 9 -10.39 -3.83 -5.65
N LEU A 10 -9.83 -4.51 -6.64
CA LEU A 10 -10.47 -4.87 -7.89
C LEU A 10 -11.21 -6.19 -7.71
N ASN A 11 -12.53 -6.18 -7.91
CA ASN A 11 -13.28 -7.43 -7.97
C ASN A 11 -13.27 -7.96 -9.40
N VAL A 12 -12.39 -8.94 -9.66
CA VAL A 12 -12.20 -9.55 -10.97
C VAL A 12 -13.41 -10.38 -11.45
N SER A 13 -14.33 -10.74 -10.55
CA SER A 13 -15.53 -11.52 -10.91
C SER A 13 -16.65 -10.67 -11.51
N CYS A 14 -16.67 -9.36 -11.28
CA CYS A 14 -17.75 -8.48 -11.75
C CYS A 14 -17.25 -7.11 -12.26
N ASN A 15 -15.94 -6.94 -12.46
CA ASN A 15 -15.32 -5.72 -13.01
C ASN A 15 -15.80 -4.41 -12.36
N TYR A 16 -15.78 -4.36 -11.03
CA TYR A 16 -16.06 -3.15 -10.27
C TYR A 16 -14.99 -2.88 -9.21
N LEU A 17 -14.88 -1.61 -8.83
CA LEU A 17 -13.91 -1.13 -7.85
C LEU A 17 -14.51 -1.19 -6.44
N ASN A 18 -13.76 -1.77 -5.51
CA ASN A 18 -14.07 -1.77 -4.09
C ASN A 18 -13.07 -0.93 -3.30
N VAL A 19 -13.51 -0.49 -2.12
CA VAL A 19 -12.67 0.21 -1.15
C VAL A 19 -12.75 -0.53 0.18
N LEU A 20 -11.59 -0.90 0.70
CA LEU A 20 -11.42 -1.61 1.96
C LEU A 20 -10.88 -0.66 3.02
N ARG A 21 -11.47 -0.68 4.21
CA ARG A 21 -10.93 0.05 5.37
C ARG A 21 -9.98 -0.87 6.14
N VAL A 22 -8.69 -0.56 6.14
CA VAL A 22 -7.64 -1.38 6.75
C VAL A 22 -6.78 -0.55 7.72
N PRO A 23 -6.51 -1.01 8.95
CA PRO A 23 -5.65 -0.29 9.87
C PRO A 23 -4.16 -0.57 9.57
N ILE A 24 -3.30 0.38 9.91
CA ILE A 24 -1.84 0.19 9.84
C ILE A 24 -1.38 -0.70 10.98
N ILE A 25 -0.55 -1.68 10.65
CA ILE A 25 0.13 -2.52 11.61
C ILE A 25 1.59 -2.05 11.70
N SER A 26 2.05 -1.79 12.92
CA SER A 26 3.46 -1.40 13.14
C SER A 26 4.41 -2.47 12.58
N THR A 27 5.55 -2.04 12.02
CA THR A 27 6.58 -2.96 11.50
C THR A 27 7.02 -3.97 12.55
N LYS A 28 7.14 -3.55 13.83
CA LYS A 28 7.47 -4.45 14.94
C LYS A 28 6.46 -5.59 15.10
N LYS A 29 5.15 -5.28 15.07
CA LYS A 29 4.10 -6.29 15.17
C LYS A 29 4.08 -7.19 13.93
N CYS A 30 4.20 -6.59 12.75
CA CYS A 30 4.20 -7.33 11.48
C CYS A 30 5.39 -8.29 11.35
N ASN A 31 6.54 -7.94 11.93
CA ASN A 31 7.73 -8.79 12.03
C ASN A 31 7.76 -9.74 13.24
N SER A 32 6.66 -9.86 13.99
CA SER A 32 6.58 -10.88 15.03
C SER A 32 6.71 -12.28 14.41
N SER A 33 7.16 -13.24 15.22
CA SER A 33 7.31 -14.65 14.81
C SER A 33 5.98 -15.30 14.38
N CYS A 34 4.86 -14.73 14.80
CA CYS A 34 3.52 -15.22 14.44
C CYS A 34 3.00 -14.65 13.11
N MET A 35 3.73 -13.74 12.47
CA MET A 35 3.35 -13.07 11.22
C MET A 35 4.44 -13.28 10.17
N TYR A 36 5.18 -12.23 9.78
CA TYR A 36 6.20 -12.28 8.73
C TYR A 36 7.63 -12.52 9.22
N ASN A 37 7.83 -12.77 10.53
CA ASN A 37 9.09 -13.24 11.09
C ASN A 37 10.37 -12.49 10.60
N GLY A 38 10.28 -11.16 10.48
CA GLY A 38 11.42 -10.32 10.09
C GLY A 38 11.51 -9.95 8.61
N GLU A 39 10.63 -10.44 7.74
CA GLU A 39 10.65 -10.15 6.30
C GLU A 39 10.25 -8.70 5.95
N ILE A 40 9.54 -8.00 6.84
CA ILE A 40 9.09 -6.63 6.57
C ILE A 40 10.22 -5.64 6.77
N THR A 41 10.69 -5.08 5.65
CA THR A 41 11.77 -4.08 5.64
C THR A 41 11.29 -2.67 5.99
N ALA A 42 12.21 -1.74 6.22
CA ALA A 42 11.90 -0.33 6.47
C ALA A 42 11.25 0.40 5.26
N ARG A 43 11.31 -0.19 4.06
CA ARG A 43 10.70 0.29 2.81
C ARG A 43 9.27 -0.22 2.61
N MET A 44 8.78 -1.06 3.52
CA MET A 44 7.46 -1.69 3.47
C MET A 44 6.57 -1.19 4.60
N LEU A 45 5.28 -1.43 4.45
CA LEU A 45 4.22 -1.08 5.38
C LEU A 45 3.19 -2.21 5.39
N CYS A 46 2.71 -2.60 6.57
CA CYS A 46 1.65 -3.60 6.70
C CYS A 46 0.32 -2.92 7.03
N ALA A 47 -0.75 -3.35 6.38
CA ALA A 47 -2.10 -2.90 6.69
C ALA A 47 -3.09 -4.05 6.59
N GLY A 48 -4.01 -4.14 7.53
CA GLY A 48 -4.99 -5.22 7.59
C GLY A 48 -5.38 -5.57 9.03
N TYR A 49 -6.21 -6.58 9.18
CA TYR A 49 -6.66 -7.07 10.48
C TYR A 49 -5.90 -8.36 10.83
N THR A 50 -5.44 -8.48 12.07
CA THR A 50 -4.68 -9.68 12.50
C THR A 50 -5.51 -10.96 12.45
N GLU A 51 -6.83 -10.85 12.56
CA GLU A 51 -7.74 -11.99 12.50
C GLU A 51 -8.08 -12.40 11.05
N GLY A 52 -7.49 -11.76 10.04
CA GLY A 52 -8.04 -11.75 8.68
C GLY A 52 -9.27 -10.83 8.58
N LYS A 53 -10.00 -10.87 7.46
CA LYS A 53 -11.34 -10.29 7.17
C LYS A 53 -11.40 -9.76 5.74
N VAL A 54 -10.60 -8.74 5.47
CA VAL A 54 -10.53 -8.03 4.19
C VAL A 54 -9.08 -7.71 3.91
N ASP A 55 -8.69 -7.83 2.65
CA ASP A 55 -7.33 -7.58 2.21
C ASP A 55 -7.31 -7.26 0.71
N ALA A 56 -6.29 -6.51 0.29
CA ALA A 56 -5.96 -6.44 -1.13
C ALA A 56 -5.48 -7.83 -1.58
N CYS A 57 -5.83 -8.23 -2.78
CA CYS A 57 -5.57 -9.58 -3.28
C CYS A 57 -4.91 -9.55 -4.66
N GLN A 58 -4.84 -10.72 -5.29
CA GLN A 58 -4.27 -10.88 -6.62
C GLN A 58 -4.97 -9.96 -7.62
N GLY A 59 -4.18 -9.21 -8.39
CA GLY A 59 -4.67 -8.19 -9.32
C GLY A 59 -4.70 -6.77 -8.76
N ASP A 60 -4.57 -6.58 -7.44
CA ASP A 60 -4.56 -5.26 -6.81
C ASP A 60 -3.17 -4.62 -6.76
N SER A 61 -2.10 -5.36 -7.11
CA SER A 61 -0.72 -4.87 -7.10
C SER A 61 -0.57 -3.58 -7.92
N GLY A 62 0.08 -2.57 -7.32
CA GLY A 62 0.14 -1.21 -7.88
C GLY A 62 -1.04 -0.31 -7.45
N GLY A 63 -2.09 -0.87 -6.88
CA GLY A 63 -3.23 -0.15 -6.34
C GLY A 63 -2.89 0.76 -5.15
N PRO A 64 -3.65 1.83 -4.93
CA PRO A 64 -3.34 2.82 -3.91
C PRO A 64 -3.80 2.37 -2.50
N LEU A 65 -2.94 2.64 -1.51
CA LEU A 65 -3.32 2.72 -0.10
C LEU A 65 -3.28 4.19 0.32
N VAL A 66 -4.45 4.74 0.67
CA VAL A 66 -4.61 6.17 0.97
C VAL A 66 -5.04 6.39 2.41
N CYS A 67 -4.58 7.50 2.99
CA CYS A 67 -5.12 8.02 4.24
C CYS A 67 -5.78 9.38 3.98
N GLN A 68 -6.87 9.67 4.69
CA GLN A 68 -7.42 11.00 4.72
C GLN A 68 -6.83 11.74 5.93
N ASP A 69 -6.18 12.86 5.66
CA ASP A 69 -5.68 13.78 6.66
C ASP A 69 -6.25 15.17 6.35
N ASP A 70 -7.14 15.63 7.23
CA ASP A 70 -8.14 16.67 7.01
C ASP A 70 -9.00 16.44 5.76
N SER A 71 -8.99 17.37 4.81
CA SER A 71 -9.73 17.31 3.54
C SER A 71 -8.89 16.76 2.39
N VAL A 72 -7.68 16.27 2.66
CA VAL A 72 -6.72 15.82 1.63
C VAL A 72 -6.44 14.33 1.75
N TRP A 73 -6.67 13.63 0.63
CA TRP A 73 -6.30 12.24 0.46
C TRP A 73 -4.82 12.13 0.09
N ARG A 74 -4.05 11.38 0.88
CA ARG A 74 -2.62 11.17 0.66
C ARG A 74 -2.34 9.71 0.36
N LEU A 75 -1.55 9.46 -0.69
CA LEU A 75 -1.03 8.14 -1.01
C LEU A 75 0.08 7.77 0.00
N VAL A 76 -0.20 6.79 0.85
CA VAL A 76 0.73 6.34 1.90
C VAL A 76 1.39 5.01 1.57
N GLY A 77 0.76 4.21 0.72
CA GLY A 77 1.30 2.94 0.26
C GLY A 77 0.84 2.55 -1.13
N VAL A 78 1.52 1.55 -1.68
CA VAL A 78 1.18 0.91 -2.96
C VAL A 78 1.09 -0.60 -2.70
N VAL A 79 -0.01 -1.24 -3.06
CA VAL A 79 -0.22 -2.68 -2.89
C VAL A 79 0.94 -3.43 -3.53
N SER A 80 1.56 -4.36 -2.79
CA SER A 80 2.74 -5.08 -3.26
C SER A 80 2.53 -6.57 -3.22
N TRP A 81 2.43 -7.17 -2.03
CA TRP A 81 2.36 -8.61 -1.85
C TRP A 81 1.69 -8.98 -0.51
N GLY A 82 1.46 -10.28 -0.31
CA GLY A 82 0.91 -10.85 0.91
C GLY A 82 0.99 -12.38 0.84
N THR A 83 0.74 -13.06 1.96
CA THR A 83 0.60 -14.52 1.99
C THR A 83 -0.88 -14.83 1.98
N GLY A 84 -1.36 -15.51 0.94
CA GLY A 84 -2.80 -15.66 0.72
C GLY A 84 -3.51 -14.31 0.58
N CYS A 85 -4.81 -14.29 0.87
CA CYS A 85 -5.59 -13.04 0.94
C CYS A 85 -6.55 -13.11 2.13
N ALA A 86 -6.51 -12.08 2.98
CA ALA A 86 -7.34 -11.97 4.17
C ALA A 86 -7.19 -13.13 5.17
N GLU A 87 -6.03 -13.79 5.16
CA GLU A 87 -5.70 -14.86 6.09
C GLU A 87 -5.31 -14.33 7.48
N PRO A 88 -5.64 -15.04 8.56
CA PRO A 88 -5.17 -14.68 9.90
C PRO A 88 -3.65 -14.57 9.95
N ASN A 89 -3.16 -13.53 10.62
CA ASN A 89 -1.73 -13.19 10.77
C ASN A 89 -0.95 -12.86 9.48
N HIS A 90 -1.59 -12.83 8.32
CA HIS A 90 -0.98 -12.48 7.04
C HIS A 90 -1.63 -11.22 6.44
N PRO A 91 -1.40 -10.02 7.02
CA PRO A 91 -1.94 -8.78 6.48
C PRO A 91 -1.23 -8.38 5.19
N GLY A 92 -1.92 -7.69 4.28
CA GLY A 92 -1.31 -7.14 3.07
C GLY A 92 -0.07 -6.27 3.35
N VAL A 93 0.92 -6.43 2.48
CA VAL A 93 2.19 -5.70 2.48
C VAL A 93 2.22 -4.71 1.33
N TYR A 94 2.55 -3.47 1.67
CA TYR A 94 2.53 -2.31 0.80
C TYR A 94 3.92 -1.67 0.73
N THR A 95 4.27 -1.09 -0.41
CA THR A 95 5.44 -0.21 -0.51
C THR A 95 5.18 1.07 0.28
N LYS A 96 6.10 1.49 1.13
CA LYS A 96 5.97 2.70 1.95
C LYS A 96 6.36 3.95 1.16
N VAL A 97 5.39 4.67 0.59
CA VAL A 97 5.62 5.81 -0.32
C VAL A 97 6.57 6.87 0.24
N ALA A 98 6.46 7.17 1.53
CA ALA A 98 7.33 8.13 2.21
C ALA A 98 8.84 7.80 2.07
N LYS A 99 9.22 6.53 1.90
CA LYS A 99 10.62 6.11 1.70
C LYS A 99 11.13 6.28 0.27
N PHE A 100 10.25 6.60 -0.66
CA PHE A 100 10.54 6.72 -2.08
C PHE A 100 10.27 8.12 -2.63
N LEU A 101 9.89 9.09 -1.79
CA LEU A 101 9.59 10.46 -2.25
C LEU A 101 10.76 11.09 -3.02
N GLY A 102 12.00 10.94 -2.54
CA GLY A 102 13.17 11.45 -3.25
C GLY A 102 13.29 10.88 -4.67
N TRP A 103 13.15 9.56 -4.81
CA TRP A 103 13.14 8.90 -6.11
C TRP A 103 11.95 9.32 -6.99
N ILE A 104 10.76 9.47 -6.42
CA ILE A 104 9.57 9.94 -7.14
C ILE A 104 9.81 11.35 -7.71
N TYR A 105 10.32 12.28 -6.90
CA TYR A 105 10.61 13.64 -7.34
C TYR A 105 11.70 13.67 -8.41
N GLU A 106 12.79 12.92 -8.23
CA GLU A 106 13.85 12.79 -9.22
C GLU A 106 13.29 12.30 -10.56
N MET A 107 12.47 11.24 -10.56
CA MET A 107 11.89 10.71 -11.79
C MET A 107 10.92 11.70 -12.45
N ILE A 108 10.14 12.47 -11.68
CA ILE A 108 9.24 13.48 -12.23
C ILE A 108 10.04 14.61 -12.89
N GLU A 109 11.09 15.10 -12.22
CA GLU A 109 11.96 16.16 -12.74
C GLU A 109 12.70 15.71 -14.00
N VAL A 110 13.35 14.55 -13.95
CA VAL A 110 14.08 13.97 -15.09
C VAL A 110 13.16 13.75 -16.28
N ASN A 111 11.97 13.17 -16.08
CA ASN A 111 11.01 12.98 -17.17
C ASN A 111 10.46 14.30 -17.71
N SER A 112 10.33 15.34 -16.89
CA SER A 112 9.93 16.68 -17.34
C SER A 112 11.00 17.29 -18.24
N ILE A 113 12.27 17.11 -17.86
CA ILE A 113 13.43 17.52 -18.64
C ILE A 113 13.49 16.75 -19.96
N PHE A 114 13.36 15.42 -19.93
CA PHE A 114 13.34 14.60 -21.16
C PHE A 114 12.21 15.00 -22.10
N LYS A 115 10.99 15.25 -21.58
CA LYS A 115 9.86 15.74 -22.39
C LYS A 115 10.15 17.09 -23.04
N PHE A 116 10.71 18.03 -22.28
CA PHE A 116 11.12 19.33 -22.79
C PHE A 116 12.15 19.20 -23.93
N TYR A 117 13.14 18.33 -23.77
CA TYR A 117 14.14 18.08 -24.83
C TYR A 117 13.62 17.26 -26.01
N SER A 118 12.62 16.40 -25.80
CA SER A 118 12.03 15.57 -26.87
C SER A 118 10.96 16.30 -27.68
N GLY A 119 10.59 17.52 -27.32
CA GLY A 119 9.62 18.34 -28.06
C GLY A 119 8.20 17.75 -28.11
N GLN A 120 7.80 16.98 -27.11
CA GLN A 120 6.41 16.53 -26.91
C GLN A 120 5.66 17.49 -25.99
#